data_AF-A0A7J4S9W2-F1
#
_entry.id   AF-A0A7J4S9W2-F1
#
_cell.length_a   1.000
_cell.length_b   1.000
_cell.length_c   1.000
_cell.angle_alpha   90.00
_cell.angle_beta   90.00
_cell.angle_gamma   90.00
#
_symmetry.space_group_name_H-M   'P 1'
#
loop_
_entity.id
_entity.type
_entity.pdbx_description
1 polymer ?
#
loop_
_entity_poly.entity_id
_entity_poly.type
_entity_poly.pdbx_seq_one_letter_code
_entity_poly.pdbx_strand_id
1 'polypeptide(L)'
;MDGCIDDSDGDGIGNDADVCITEILDDNYPVDEYGCRPVDSKISIDELDLEGLDGDVWSEFIRVRWEIKDDDLDPYLTGARIMLNQTGNYSFFPILTCTAHEVRTENNTHYCDWNIPEDLPIFDIKGYALHVQYFAQSLNASPEANNELVYLDSKTYFTAEIFHEPTTNRLDTDAGASSATRALGWGLITIFAVAIMLQRLWLVMKENQSSVDDSKFSAGEPFKSTENEALRDNYHNLSELVVESSEGEP
;
A
#
# COMPACT_ATOMS: atom_id res chain seq x y z
N MET A 1 31.80 -30.07 -33.73
CA MET A 1 31.97 -28.66 -33.32
C MET A 1 30.60 -28.08 -33.57
N ASP A 2 29.77 -28.11 -32.53
CA ASP A 2 28.32 -28.17 -32.71
C ASP A 2 27.67 -26.78 -32.81
N GLY A 3 28.48 -25.74 -33.04
CA GLY A 3 28.03 -24.44 -33.54
C GLY A 3 27.16 -23.63 -32.58
N CYS A 4 26.80 -24.16 -31.42
CA CYS A 4 26.18 -23.42 -30.33
C CYS A 4 27.24 -22.59 -29.62
N ILE A 5 26.94 -21.32 -29.39
CA ILE A 5 27.62 -20.53 -28.37
C ILE A 5 27.36 -21.27 -27.05
N ASP A 6 28.42 -21.68 -26.39
CA ASP A 6 28.36 -22.35 -25.09
C ASP A 6 28.02 -21.27 -24.05
N ASP A 7 26.73 -21.01 -23.87
CA ASP A 7 26.13 -20.02 -22.97
C ASP A 7 25.31 -20.81 -21.94
N SER A 8 25.83 -20.94 -20.72
CA SER A 8 25.30 -21.88 -19.71
C SER A 8 24.14 -21.34 -18.89
N ASP A 9 24.06 -20.03 -18.70
CA ASP A 9 22.99 -19.36 -17.96
C ASP A 9 22.00 -18.61 -18.87
N GLY A 10 22.30 -18.51 -20.17
CA GLY A 10 21.39 -18.03 -21.20
C GLY A 10 21.33 -16.51 -21.28
N ASP A 11 22.34 -15.80 -20.78
CA ASP A 11 22.39 -14.34 -20.78
C ASP A 11 22.88 -13.74 -22.12
N GLY A 12 23.23 -14.60 -23.07
CA GLY A 12 23.68 -14.25 -24.41
C GLY A 12 25.20 -14.10 -24.53
N ILE A 13 25.95 -14.29 -23.44
CA ILE A 13 27.41 -14.26 -23.40
C ILE A 13 27.93 -15.71 -23.34
N GLY A 14 28.93 -16.01 -24.16
CA GLY A 14 29.55 -17.34 -24.13
C GLY A 14 30.39 -17.53 -22.87
N ASN A 15 30.37 -18.72 -22.27
CA ASN A 15 31.14 -19.16 -21.11
C ASN A 15 32.65 -18.82 -21.17
N ASP A 16 33.22 -18.61 -22.35
CA ASP A 16 34.62 -18.23 -22.54
C ASP A 16 34.90 -16.74 -22.29
N ALA A 17 33.87 -15.90 -22.37
CA ALA A 17 33.89 -14.47 -22.09
C ALA A 17 33.07 -14.09 -20.85
N ASP A 18 32.11 -14.92 -20.46
CA ASP A 18 31.25 -14.73 -19.30
C ASP A 18 32.02 -14.92 -17.99
N VAL A 19 31.94 -13.91 -17.13
CA VAL A 19 32.57 -13.82 -15.81
C VAL A 19 31.54 -13.98 -14.68
N CYS A 20 30.26 -13.74 -14.95
CA CYS A 20 29.20 -13.60 -13.95
C CYS A 20 28.00 -14.48 -14.30
N ILE A 21 27.57 -15.32 -13.36
CA ILE A 21 26.34 -16.09 -13.54
C ILE A 21 25.13 -15.17 -13.39
N THR A 22 24.32 -15.06 -14.43
CA THR A 22 23.05 -14.35 -14.43
C THR A 22 21.93 -15.26 -13.93
N GLU A 23 21.48 -15.06 -12.68
CA GLU A 23 20.40 -15.88 -12.10
C GLU A 23 19.01 -15.55 -12.67
N ILE A 24 18.77 -14.28 -12.99
CA ILE A 24 17.48 -13.76 -13.46
C ILE A 24 17.68 -13.04 -14.79
N LEU A 25 17.28 -13.67 -15.88
CA LEU A 25 17.26 -13.06 -17.21
C LEU A 25 16.18 -11.98 -17.29
N ASP A 26 16.57 -10.75 -17.60
CA ASP A 26 15.67 -9.61 -17.78
C ASP A 26 16.19 -8.71 -18.90
N ASP A 27 15.43 -8.62 -19.99
CA ASP A 27 15.77 -7.82 -21.17
C ASP A 27 15.84 -6.31 -20.87
N ASN A 28 15.17 -5.84 -19.82
CA ASN A 28 15.25 -4.43 -19.40
C ASN A 28 16.56 -4.12 -18.66
N TYR A 29 17.23 -5.14 -18.14
CA TYR A 29 18.49 -5.06 -17.42
C TYR A 29 19.51 -6.01 -18.08
N PRO A 30 19.99 -5.66 -19.28
CA PRO A 30 20.96 -6.50 -19.97
C PRO A 30 22.29 -6.55 -19.22
N VAL A 31 22.99 -7.67 -19.36
CA VAL A 31 24.37 -7.83 -18.93
C VAL A 31 25.33 -7.05 -19.84
N ASP A 32 26.54 -6.79 -19.34
CA ASP A 32 27.62 -6.20 -20.13
C ASP A 32 28.34 -7.23 -21.01
N GLU A 33 29.47 -6.83 -21.62
CA GLU A 33 30.28 -7.71 -22.48
C GLU A 33 30.96 -8.88 -21.74
N TYR A 34 30.89 -8.90 -20.40
CA TYR A 34 31.46 -9.93 -19.53
C TYR A 34 30.37 -10.74 -18.81
N GLY A 35 29.09 -10.63 -19.21
CA GLY A 35 27.98 -11.32 -18.53
C GLY A 35 27.57 -10.71 -17.20
N CYS A 36 28.14 -9.55 -16.83
CA CYS A 36 27.93 -8.97 -15.52
C CYS A 36 26.90 -7.82 -15.54
N ARG A 37 26.12 -7.72 -14.46
CA ARG A 37 25.35 -6.51 -14.15
C ARG A 37 26.10 -5.62 -13.17
N PRO A 38 25.83 -4.30 -13.16
CA PRO A 38 26.35 -3.42 -12.12
C PRO A 38 25.98 -3.92 -10.72
N VAL A 39 26.96 -3.91 -9.81
CA VAL A 39 26.72 -4.25 -8.40
C VAL A 39 25.97 -3.11 -7.73
N ASP A 40 24.85 -3.45 -7.10
CA ASP A 40 24.01 -2.52 -6.36
C ASP A 40 24.52 -2.31 -4.93
N SER A 41 24.53 -1.05 -4.50
CA SER A 41 25.02 -0.60 -3.21
C SER A 41 23.87 -0.33 -2.25
N LYS A 42 24.05 -0.68 -0.97
CA LYS A 42 23.02 -0.42 0.03
C LYS A 42 23.02 1.06 0.42
N ILE A 43 21.86 1.70 0.29
CA ILE A 43 21.62 3.06 0.78
C ILE A 43 21.94 3.21 2.27
N SER A 44 22.50 4.35 2.64
CA SER A 44 22.73 4.76 4.03
C SER A 44 22.11 6.11 4.36
N ILE A 45 21.80 6.32 5.64
CA ILE A 45 21.15 7.52 6.17
C ILE A 45 22.12 8.20 7.12
N ASP A 46 22.32 9.50 6.97
CA ASP A 46 23.07 10.33 7.91
C ASP A 46 22.15 11.38 8.53
N GLU A 47 22.00 11.32 9.86
CA GLU A 47 21.35 12.39 10.63
C GLU A 47 22.26 13.63 10.63
N LEU A 48 21.70 14.78 10.22
CA LEU A 48 22.42 16.05 10.23
C LEU A 48 22.15 16.79 11.54
N ASP A 49 20.89 17.09 11.82
CA ASP A 49 20.50 17.82 13.03
C ASP A 49 18.99 17.79 13.28
N LEU A 50 18.66 18.24 14.49
CA LEU A 50 17.31 18.34 15.02
C LEU A 50 17.15 19.73 15.67
N GLU A 51 16.30 20.56 15.09
CA GLU A 51 16.01 21.94 15.51
C GLU A 51 14.69 22.02 16.28
N GLY A 52 14.56 23.02 17.16
CA GLY A 52 13.30 23.34 17.83
C GLY A 52 13.11 22.72 19.22
N LEU A 53 14.11 22.00 19.72
CA LEU A 53 14.14 21.57 21.13
C LEU A 53 14.75 22.64 22.03
N ASP A 54 14.12 22.90 23.17
CA ASP A 54 14.69 23.66 24.28
C ASP A 54 15.00 22.71 25.45
N GLY A 55 16.28 22.41 25.67
CA GLY A 55 16.70 21.48 26.72
C GLY A 55 16.05 20.08 26.62
N ASP A 56 16.00 19.51 25.42
CA ASP A 56 15.35 18.23 25.10
C ASP A 56 13.82 18.22 25.28
N VAL A 57 13.20 19.40 25.20
CA VAL A 57 11.75 19.57 25.24
C VAL A 57 11.24 20.15 23.93
N TRP A 58 10.29 19.45 23.30
CA TRP A 58 9.52 19.91 22.16
C TRP A 58 8.25 20.62 22.66
N SER A 59 8.17 21.94 22.44
CA SER A 59 7.10 22.80 22.96
C SER A 59 6.25 23.47 21.87
N GLU A 60 6.86 23.82 20.73
CA GLU A 60 6.18 24.52 19.64
C GLU A 60 6.43 23.84 18.30
N PHE A 61 7.69 23.66 17.92
CA PHE A 61 8.07 23.22 16.59
C PHE A 61 9.29 22.30 16.69
N ILE A 62 9.34 21.29 15.84
CA ILE A 62 10.52 20.44 15.67
C ILE A 62 10.78 20.24 14.19
N ARG A 63 12.04 20.44 13.78
CA ARG A 63 12.52 20.13 12.43
C ARG A 63 13.65 19.14 12.50
N VAL A 64 13.56 18.12 11.68
CA VAL A 64 14.60 17.09 11.55
C VAL A 64 15.22 17.18 10.17
N ARG A 65 16.54 17.01 10.09
CA ARG A 65 17.28 17.03 8.82
C ARG A 65 18.19 15.83 8.69
N TRP A 66 18.20 15.22 7.51
CA TRP A 66 19.02 14.07 7.20
C TRP A 66 19.45 14.08 5.73
N GLU A 67 20.49 13.31 5.43
CA GLU A 67 21.00 13.08 4.08
C GLU A 67 20.93 11.58 3.75
N ILE A 68 20.69 11.28 2.48
CA ILE A 68 20.76 9.93 1.92
C ILE A 68 22.07 9.80 1.14
N LYS A 69 22.81 8.75 1.44
CA LYS A 69 24.05 8.40 0.76
C LYS A 69 23.86 7.11 0.00
N ASP A 70 24.18 7.18 -1.29
CA ASP A 70 23.97 6.14 -2.26
C ASP A 70 25.09 6.23 -3.32
N ASP A 71 25.81 5.13 -3.54
CA ASP A 71 27.05 5.14 -4.34
C ASP A 71 26.76 4.98 -5.85
N ASP A 72 25.62 4.40 -6.20
CA ASP A 72 25.13 4.11 -7.56
C ASP A 72 24.00 5.03 -8.04
N LEU A 73 23.51 5.93 -7.19
CA LEU A 73 22.54 6.99 -7.51
C LEU A 73 21.17 6.46 -7.95
N ASP A 74 20.71 5.42 -7.27
CA ASP A 74 19.39 4.87 -7.41
C ASP A 74 18.31 5.87 -6.97
N PRO A 75 17.12 5.83 -7.60
CA PRO A 75 15.96 6.50 -7.05
C PRO A 75 15.60 5.88 -5.70
N TYR A 76 15.19 6.70 -4.73
CA TYR A 76 14.82 6.22 -3.40
C TYR A 76 13.59 6.92 -2.82
N LEU A 77 12.99 6.29 -1.82
CA LEU A 77 12.01 6.90 -0.93
C LEU A 77 12.63 7.07 0.44
N THR A 78 12.34 8.19 1.09
CA THR A 78 12.78 8.45 2.46
C THR A 78 11.71 9.18 3.27
N GLY A 79 11.85 9.14 4.58
CA GLY A 79 11.00 9.85 5.52
C GLY A 79 11.50 9.73 6.94
N ALA A 80 10.75 10.33 7.86
CA ALA A 80 11.09 10.34 9.28
C ALA A 80 9.85 10.12 10.13
N ARG A 81 10.02 9.58 11.34
CA ARG A 81 8.94 9.28 12.28
C ARG A 81 9.33 9.74 13.67
N ILE A 82 8.38 10.29 14.42
CA ILE A 82 8.55 10.47 15.86
C ILE A 82 8.04 9.21 16.54
N MET A 83 8.91 8.61 17.33
CA MET A 83 8.70 7.35 18.01
C MET A 83 8.46 7.61 19.49
N LEU A 84 7.48 6.94 20.10
CA LEU A 84 7.15 7.07 21.53
C LEU A 84 7.44 5.80 22.31
N ASN A 85 8.09 5.94 23.47
CA ASN A 85 8.33 4.84 24.41
C ASN A 85 7.19 4.69 25.42
N GLN A 86 6.36 3.66 25.28
CA GLN A 86 5.17 3.47 26.12
C GLN A 86 5.41 2.69 27.42
N THR A 87 6.37 1.77 27.42
CA THR A 87 6.49 0.74 28.48
C THR A 87 7.84 0.74 29.20
N GLY A 88 8.70 1.73 28.95
CA GLY A 88 10.01 1.86 29.59
C GLY A 88 11.04 0.80 29.16
N ASN A 89 10.62 -0.23 28.42
CA ASN A 89 11.45 -1.29 27.87
C ASN A 89 11.42 -1.22 26.34
N TYR A 90 12.39 -0.54 25.71
CA TYR A 90 12.75 -0.54 24.27
C TYR A 90 11.64 -0.61 23.21
N SER A 91 10.38 -0.41 23.59
CA SER A 91 9.20 -0.63 22.75
C SER A 91 8.73 0.73 22.30
N PHE A 92 9.20 1.08 21.11
CA PHE A 92 8.86 2.31 20.44
C PHE A 92 7.82 2.05 19.36
N PHE A 93 6.86 2.95 19.22
CA PHE A 93 5.91 2.94 18.11
C PHE A 93 5.80 4.34 17.51
N PRO A 94 5.55 4.44 16.20
CA PRO A 94 5.44 5.74 15.55
C PRO A 94 4.15 6.43 15.99
N ILE A 95 4.28 7.66 16.46
CA ILE A 95 3.15 8.54 16.77
C ILE A 95 2.92 9.57 15.66
N LEU A 96 3.98 9.95 14.96
CA LEU A 96 3.95 10.86 13.82
C LEU A 96 4.87 10.35 12.72
N THR A 97 4.46 10.53 11.49
CA THR A 97 5.19 10.06 10.31
C THR A 97 5.15 11.14 9.26
N CYS A 98 6.33 11.49 8.76
CA CYS A 98 6.53 12.28 7.57
C CYS A 98 6.93 11.30 6.46
N THR A 99 6.02 11.10 5.52
CA THR A 99 6.19 10.17 4.39
C THR A 99 6.90 10.85 3.22
N ALA A 100 7.33 10.08 2.22
CA ALA A 100 8.06 10.60 1.06
C ALA A 100 7.33 11.72 0.29
N HIS A 101 6.00 11.82 0.41
CA HIS A 101 5.22 12.91 -0.20
C HIS A 101 5.26 14.22 0.60
N GLU A 102 5.63 14.16 1.88
CA GLU A 102 5.69 15.29 2.80
C GLU A 102 7.13 15.77 3.02
N VAL A 103 8.12 14.92 2.73
CA VAL A 103 9.53 15.28 2.79
C VAL A 103 9.80 16.45 1.85
N ARG A 104 10.45 17.48 2.39
CA ARG A 104 10.99 18.58 1.58
C ARG A 104 12.48 18.36 1.40
N THR A 105 12.98 18.68 0.22
CA THR A 105 14.38 18.45 -0.14
C THR A 105 15.00 19.75 -0.65
N GLU A 106 16.13 20.14 -0.07
CA GLU A 106 16.92 21.29 -0.48
C GLU A 106 18.41 20.90 -0.48
N ASN A 107 19.09 21.02 -1.63
CA ASN A 107 20.52 20.69 -1.78
C ASN A 107 20.92 19.31 -1.19
N ASN A 108 20.22 18.23 -1.58
CA ASN A 108 20.43 16.86 -1.07
C ASN A 108 20.13 16.66 0.43
N THR A 109 19.64 17.69 1.12
CA THR A 109 19.18 17.59 2.50
C THR A 109 17.67 17.43 2.53
N HIS A 110 17.21 16.41 3.23
CA HIS A 110 15.80 16.15 3.48
C HIS A 110 15.39 16.72 4.82
N TYR A 111 14.16 17.22 4.90
CA TYR A 111 13.64 17.76 6.16
C TYR A 111 12.13 17.58 6.31
N CYS A 112 11.73 17.35 7.56
CA CYS A 112 10.35 17.28 8.00
C CYS A 112 10.14 18.18 9.21
N ASP A 113 8.96 18.78 9.26
CA ASP A 113 8.56 19.70 10.31
C ASP A 113 7.30 19.17 10.98
N TRP A 114 7.26 19.23 12.30
CA TRP A 114 6.05 19.00 13.09
C TRP A 114 5.82 20.16 14.05
N ASN A 115 4.55 20.54 14.23
CA ASN A 115 4.11 21.67 15.03
C ASN A 115 3.13 21.23 16.12
N ILE A 116 3.25 21.87 17.28
CA ILE A 116 2.31 21.75 18.39
C ILE A 116 1.39 22.97 18.36
N PRO A 117 0.06 22.78 18.44
CA PRO A 117 -0.64 21.52 18.70
C PRO A 117 -1.10 20.75 17.45
N GLU A 118 -0.86 21.26 16.24
CA GLU A 118 -1.51 20.78 15.01
C GLU A 118 -1.21 19.32 14.69
N ASP A 119 0.04 18.92 14.87
CA ASP A 119 0.51 17.58 14.52
C ASP A 119 0.47 16.62 15.70
N LEU A 120 -0.04 17.02 16.88
CA LEU A 120 -0.06 16.10 18.03
C LEU A 120 -1.11 15.00 17.87
N PRO A 121 -0.82 13.77 18.37
CA PRO A 121 -1.83 12.74 18.47
C PRO A 121 -2.95 13.13 19.46
N ILE A 122 -4.12 12.50 19.32
CA ILE A 122 -5.30 12.76 20.16
C ILE A 122 -5.14 12.36 21.64
N PHE A 123 -4.04 11.70 22.00
CA PHE A 123 -3.77 11.22 23.36
C PHE A 123 -2.58 11.96 23.96
N ASP A 124 -2.54 12.01 25.29
CA ASP A 124 -1.49 12.71 26.02
C ASP A 124 -0.13 12.00 25.88
N ILE A 125 0.86 12.74 25.37
CA ILE A 125 2.25 12.30 25.23
C ILE A 125 3.20 13.02 26.19
N LYS A 126 2.67 13.83 27.13
CA LYS A 126 3.47 14.59 28.07
C LYS A 126 4.34 13.68 28.93
N GLY A 127 5.64 13.99 28.96
CA GLY A 127 6.62 13.29 29.78
C GLY A 127 7.01 11.88 29.30
N TYR A 128 6.46 11.40 28.18
CA TYR A 128 6.97 10.19 27.53
C TYR A 128 8.26 10.48 26.78
N ALA A 129 9.18 9.51 26.76
CA ALA A 129 10.41 9.61 26.00
C ALA A 129 10.12 9.43 24.50
N LEU A 130 10.61 10.36 23.70
CA LEU A 130 10.47 10.41 22.25
C LEU A 130 11.85 10.37 21.59
N HIS A 131 11.92 9.84 20.38
CA HIS A 131 13.07 9.99 19.49
C HIS A 131 12.62 10.01 18.03
N VAL A 132 13.50 10.44 17.14
CA VAL A 132 13.25 10.42 15.69
C VAL A 132 13.81 9.14 15.09
N GLN A 133 13.04 8.45 14.25
CA GLN A 133 13.52 7.36 13.43
C GLN A 133 13.40 7.75 11.96
N TYR A 134 14.54 7.77 11.26
CA TYR A 134 14.62 7.98 9.82
C TYR A 134 14.49 6.63 9.10
N PHE A 135 13.95 6.65 7.88
CA PHE A 135 13.88 5.47 7.04
C PHE A 135 14.15 5.80 5.57
N ALA A 136 14.73 4.86 4.83
CA ALA A 136 14.99 5.00 3.41
C ALA A 136 14.97 3.64 2.69
N GLN A 137 14.56 3.64 1.43
CA GLN A 137 14.48 2.43 0.59
C GLN A 137 14.84 2.77 -0.85
N SER A 138 15.72 1.97 -1.48
CA SER A 138 15.96 2.05 -2.92
C SER A 138 14.70 1.66 -3.69
N LEU A 139 14.55 2.25 -4.87
CA LEU A 139 13.53 1.95 -5.87
C LEU A 139 14.15 1.35 -7.13
N ASN A 140 15.39 0.84 -7.04
CA ASN A 140 16.02 0.18 -8.16
C ASN A 140 15.24 -1.07 -8.55
N ALA A 141 14.88 -1.17 -9.83
CA ALA A 141 14.12 -2.28 -10.36
C ALA A 141 15.01 -3.36 -11.00
N SER A 142 16.34 -3.20 -10.94
CA SER A 142 17.30 -4.23 -11.32
C SER A 142 17.05 -5.52 -10.54
N PRO A 143 17.25 -6.71 -11.14
CA PRO A 143 17.24 -7.96 -10.40
C PRO A 143 18.31 -8.03 -9.30
N GLU A 144 19.41 -7.29 -9.45
CA GLU A 144 20.49 -7.20 -8.46
C GLU A 144 20.22 -6.13 -7.38
N ALA A 145 19.09 -5.44 -7.44
CA ALA A 145 18.78 -4.30 -6.57
C ALA A 145 18.64 -4.67 -5.09
N ASN A 146 19.24 -3.86 -4.23
CA ASN A 146 19.10 -3.91 -2.79
C ASN A 146 18.02 -2.95 -2.30
N ASN A 147 16.77 -3.39 -2.45
CA ASN A 147 15.60 -2.63 -2.02
C ASN A 147 15.24 -2.82 -0.54
N GLU A 148 16.19 -3.18 0.32
CA GLU A 148 15.96 -3.34 1.76
C GLU A 148 15.64 -1.99 2.41
N LEU A 149 14.61 -1.96 3.25
CA LEU A 149 14.25 -0.77 4.03
C LEU A 149 15.27 -0.56 5.16
N VAL A 150 15.97 0.56 5.11
CA VAL A 150 16.99 0.97 6.09
C VAL A 150 16.38 1.90 7.12
N TYR A 151 16.75 1.73 8.39
CA TYR A 151 16.32 2.58 9.49
C TYR A 151 17.51 3.17 10.23
N LEU A 152 17.36 4.41 10.71
CA LEU A 152 18.30 5.06 11.60
C LEU A 152 17.54 5.71 12.76
N ASP A 153 17.80 5.26 13.99
CA ASP A 153 17.29 5.92 15.19
C ASP A 153 18.22 7.09 15.58
N SER A 154 17.64 8.26 15.82
CA SER A 154 18.34 9.43 16.31
C SER A 154 18.96 9.17 17.67
N LYS A 155 20.12 9.79 17.90
CA LYS A 155 20.80 9.74 19.21
C LYS A 155 20.13 10.62 20.26
N THR A 156 19.29 11.56 19.83
CA THR A 156 18.65 12.55 20.69
C THR A 156 17.29 12.02 21.15
N TYR A 157 17.15 11.90 22.47
CA TYR A 157 15.87 11.60 23.11
C TYR A 157 15.31 12.89 23.71
N PHE A 158 14.02 13.13 23.51
CA PHE A 158 13.34 14.34 23.97
C PHE A 158 11.96 14.02 24.54
N THR A 159 11.31 15.01 25.10
CA THR A 159 9.94 14.93 25.61
C THR A 159 9.07 16.01 25.00
N ALA A 160 7.75 15.83 25.00
CA ALA A 160 6.82 16.87 24.58
C ALA A 160 6.22 17.60 25.78
N GLU A 161 6.15 18.93 25.71
CA GLU A 161 5.37 19.74 26.63
C GLU A 161 4.13 20.27 25.93
N ILE A 162 2.96 19.76 26.35
CA ILE A 162 1.68 20.19 25.81
C ILE A 162 1.08 21.22 26.77
N PHE A 163 1.08 22.49 26.35
CA PHE A 163 0.32 23.54 27.02
C PHE A 163 -1.14 23.49 26.55
N HIS A 164 -1.86 22.43 26.94
CA HIS A 164 -3.30 22.55 26.99
C HIS A 164 -3.66 23.23 28.30
N GLU A 165 -4.05 24.50 28.24
CA GLU A 165 -5.06 24.93 29.20
C GLU A 165 -6.25 24.00 28.96
N PRO A 166 -6.68 23.19 29.95
CA PRO A 166 -7.97 22.55 29.83
C PRO A 166 -8.94 23.71 29.65
N THR A 167 -9.65 23.75 28.52
CA THR A 167 -10.80 24.62 28.40
C THR A 167 -11.76 24.17 29.50
N THR A 168 -11.67 24.83 30.65
CA THR A 168 -12.63 24.65 31.73
C THR A 168 -13.96 25.07 31.15
N ASN A 169 -14.86 24.09 31.05
CA ASN A 169 -16.27 24.22 30.68
C ASN A 169 -16.55 24.38 29.17
N ARG A 170 -16.56 23.24 28.47
CA ARG A 170 -17.73 22.83 27.68
C ARG A 170 -17.83 21.31 27.73
N LEU A 171 -18.64 20.81 28.65
CA LEU A 171 -19.42 19.60 28.39
C LEU A 171 -20.33 19.93 27.19
N ASP A 172 -19.78 19.94 25.98
CA ASP A 172 -20.61 19.79 24.79
C ASP A 172 -21.04 18.33 24.81
N THR A 173 -22.22 18.09 25.39
CA THR A 173 -22.96 16.82 25.38
C THR A 173 -23.33 16.33 23.96
N ASP A 174 -22.69 16.85 22.92
CA ASP A 174 -23.07 16.68 21.52
C ASP A 174 -21.99 16.00 20.66
N ALA A 175 -20.92 15.45 21.26
CA ALA A 175 -20.07 14.48 20.56
C ALA A 175 -20.81 13.14 20.42
N GLY A 176 -21.78 13.10 19.51
CA GLY A 176 -22.63 11.92 19.24
C GLY A 176 -24.14 12.21 19.17
N ALA A 177 -24.59 13.43 19.47
CA ALA A 177 -25.99 13.79 19.32
C ALA A 177 -26.31 13.99 17.83
N SER A 178 -27.05 13.05 17.23
CA SER A 178 -27.63 13.25 15.90
C SER A 178 -28.47 14.53 15.95
N SER A 179 -28.08 15.58 15.22
CA SER A 179 -28.92 16.77 15.14
C SER A 179 -30.29 16.34 14.61
N ALA A 180 -31.36 16.67 15.33
CA ALA A 180 -32.72 16.26 14.96
C ALA A 180 -33.07 16.67 13.51
N THR A 181 -32.44 17.74 13.02
CA THR A 181 -32.51 18.21 11.63
C THR A 181 -31.84 17.27 10.62
N ARG A 182 -30.68 16.66 10.92
CA ARG A 182 -30.08 15.61 10.07
C ARG A 182 -30.90 14.33 10.06
N ALA A 183 -31.44 13.92 11.21
CA ALA A 183 -32.28 12.73 11.31
C ALA A 183 -33.59 12.88 10.50
N LEU A 184 -34.23 14.04 10.57
CA LEU A 184 -35.40 14.36 9.75
C LEU A 184 -35.06 14.45 8.25
N GLY A 185 -33.89 15.00 7.90
CA GLY A 185 -33.44 15.09 6.51
C GLY A 185 -33.27 13.72 5.85
N TRP A 186 -32.54 12.81 6.50
CA TRP A 186 -32.36 11.44 5.98
C TRP A 186 -33.66 10.62 6.03
N GLY A 187 -34.53 10.87 7.01
CA GLY A 187 -35.86 10.24 7.08
C GLY A 187 -36.75 10.61 5.89
N LEU A 188 -36.78 11.89 5.50
CA LEU A 188 -37.56 12.31 4.33
C LEU A 188 -37.00 11.72 3.03
N ILE A 189 -35.68 11.72 2.85
CA ILE A 189 -35.03 11.17 1.65
C ILE A 189 -35.35 9.69 1.48
N THR A 190 -35.29 8.91 2.56
CA THR A 190 -35.59 7.46 2.50
C THR A 190 -37.06 7.19 2.18
N ILE A 191 -37.99 7.96 2.75
CA ILE A 191 -39.42 7.84 2.44
C ILE A 191 -39.69 8.16 0.95
N PHE A 192 -39.11 9.23 0.42
CA PHE A 192 -39.25 9.56 -1.01
C PHE A 192 -38.63 8.50 -1.91
N ALA A 193 -37.47 7.96 -1.57
CA ALA A 193 -36.83 6.89 -2.34
C ALA A 193 -37.68 5.61 -2.40
N VAL A 194 -38.26 5.20 -1.26
CA VAL A 194 -39.16 4.04 -1.19
C VAL A 194 -40.45 4.29 -1.99
N ALA A 195 -41.03 5.48 -1.91
CA ALA A 195 -42.22 5.82 -2.68
C ALA A 195 -41.98 5.77 -4.21
N ILE A 196 -40.82 6.27 -4.68
CA ILE A 196 -40.44 6.20 -6.09
C ILE A 196 -40.24 4.74 -6.55
N MET A 197 -39.58 3.91 -5.72
CA MET A 197 -39.42 2.48 -5.99
C MET A 197 -40.78 1.77 -6.11
N LEU A 198 -41.70 2.02 -5.17
CA LEU A 198 -43.05 1.42 -5.20
C LEU A 198 -43.88 1.92 -6.39
N GLN A 199 -43.75 3.19 -6.78
CA GLN A 199 -44.41 3.72 -7.96
C GLN A 199 -43.88 3.07 -9.25
N ARG A 200 -42.56 2.86 -9.35
CA ARG A 200 -41.92 2.13 -10.46
C ARG A 200 -42.41 0.68 -10.52
N LEU A 201 -42.44 -0.01 -9.38
CA LEU A 201 -42.97 -1.38 -9.27
C LEU A 201 -44.43 -1.47 -9.71
N TRP A 202 -45.28 -0.54 -9.27
CA TRP A 202 -46.68 -0.52 -9.69
C TRP A 202 -46.82 -0.27 -11.19
N LEU A 203 -46.07 0.67 -11.78
CA LEU A 203 -46.12 0.89 -13.23
C LEU A 203 -45.75 -0.38 -14.01
N VAL A 204 -44.72 -1.11 -13.59
CA VAL A 204 -44.35 -2.41 -14.20
C VAL A 204 -45.47 -3.44 -14.03
N MET A 205 -46.10 -3.53 -12.86
CA MET A 205 -47.23 -4.44 -12.64
C MET A 205 -48.44 -4.08 -13.51
N LYS A 206 -48.73 -2.78 -13.70
CA LYS A 206 -49.83 -2.30 -14.54
C LYS A 206 -49.57 -2.59 -16.02
N GLU A 207 -48.34 -2.42 -16.47
CA GLU A 207 -47.93 -2.74 -17.85
C GLU A 207 -48.08 -4.24 -18.13
N ASN A 208 -47.60 -5.09 -17.22
CA ASN A 208 -47.79 -6.53 -17.29
C ASN A 208 -49.28 -6.94 -17.25
N GLN A 209 -50.11 -6.29 -16.44
CA GLN A 209 -51.54 -6.61 -16.37
C GLN A 209 -52.30 -6.16 -17.62
N SER A 210 -51.89 -5.04 -18.25
CA SER A 210 -52.46 -4.60 -19.53
C SER A 210 -52.08 -5.51 -20.70
N SER A 211 -50.93 -6.19 -20.63
CA SER A 211 -50.50 -7.16 -21.66
C SER A 211 -51.19 -8.53 -21.52
N VAL A 212 -51.81 -8.81 -20.37
CA VAL A 212 -52.45 -10.11 -20.07
C VAL A 212 -53.95 -10.11 -20.41
N ASP A 213 -54.59 -8.95 -20.57
CA ASP A 213 -56.02 -8.86 -20.96
C ASP A 213 -56.25 -8.82 -22.49
N ASP A 214 -55.19 -8.82 -23.32
CA ASP A 214 -55.31 -8.71 -24.78
C ASP A 214 -54.52 -9.77 -25.57
N SER A 215 -54.32 -10.97 -25.00
CA SER A 215 -54.06 -12.14 -25.85
C SER A 215 -54.50 -13.47 -25.25
N LYS A 216 -55.41 -14.09 -25.98
CA LYS A 216 -55.94 -15.43 -25.82
C LYS A 216 -54.83 -16.45 -26.13
N PHE A 217 -54.44 -17.23 -25.12
CA PHE A 217 -53.87 -18.59 -25.16
C PHE A 217 -52.98 -18.98 -26.36
N SER A 218 -51.68 -19.07 -26.12
CA SER A 218 -50.85 -20.15 -26.67
C SER A 218 -49.72 -20.45 -25.70
N ALA A 219 -49.78 -21.63 -25.06
CA ALA A 219 -48.69 -22.16 -24.26
C ALA A 219 -47.51 -22.49 -25.19
N GLY A 220 -46.44 -21.69 -25.13
CA GLY A 220 -45.15 -21.99 -25.74
C GLY A 220 -44.11 -22.18 -24.64
N GLU A 221 -43.43 -23.32 -24.64
CA GLU A 221 -42.43 -23.73 -23.65
C GLU A 221 -41.26 -22.74 -23.52
N PRO A 222 -40.64 -22.58 -22.32
CA PRO A 222 -39.69 -21.49 -22.05
C PRO A 222 -38.25 -21.76 -22.47
N PHE A 223 -37.96 -22.84 -23.22
CA PHE A 223 -36.59 -23.13 -23.64
C PHE A 223 -36.52 -23.38 -25.14
N LYS A 224 -36.19 -22.33 -25.90
CA LYS A 224 -35.58 -22.51 -27.22
C LYS A 224 -34.07 -22.54 -27.05
N SER A 225 -33.52 -23.74 -27.16
CA SER A 225 -32.17 -23.95 -27.68
C SER A 225 -32.05 -23.26 -29.04
N THR A 226 -31.00 -22.47 -29.23
CA THR A 226 -30.45 -22.29 -30.57
C THR A 226 -28.94 -22.26 -30.44
N GLU A 227 -28.36 -23.39 -30.80
CA GLU A 227 -26.96 -23.54 -31.18
C GLU A 227 -26.62 -22.51 -32.26
N ASN A 228 -25.44 -21.91 -32.14
CA ASN A 228 -24.64 -21.57 -33.32
C ASN A 228 -23.37 -22.43 -33.22
N GLU A 229 -23.37 -23.54 -33.95
CA GLU A 229 -22.14 -24.18 -34.43
C GLU A 229 -21.41 -23.22 -35.38
N ALA A 230 -20.14 -22.94 -35.12
CA ALA A 230 -19.05 -23.16 -36.08
C ALA A 230 -17.71 -22.68 -35.49
N LEU A 231 -17.04 -23.57 -34.75
CA LEU A 231 -15.65 -23.95 -35.00
C LEU A 231 -15.29 -25.11 -34.07
N ARG A 232 -15.63 -26.32 -34.56
CA ARG A 232 -14.78 -27.49 -34.32
C ARG A 232 -13.40 -27.15 -34.88
N ASP A 233 -12.38 -27.20 -34.05
CA ASP A 233 -11.44 -28.31 -34.13
C ASP A 233 -10.58 -28.42 -32.88
N ASN A 234 -10.42 -29.68 -32.45
CA ASN A 234 -9.48 -30.19 -31.45
C ASN A 234 -9.66 -29.72 -30.00
N TYR A 235 -10.16 -30.61 -29.16
CA TYR A 235 -9.31 -31.36 -28.21
C TYR A 235 -10.16 -32.45 -27.54
N HIS A 236 -10.34 -33.57 -28.25
CA HIS A 236 -10.53 -34.85 -27.58
C HIS A 236 -9.13 -35.36 -27.21
N ASN A 237 -8.74 -35.18 -25.95
CA ASN A 237 -8.12 -36.24 -25.15
C ASN A 237 -7.64 -35.67 -23.82
N LEU A 238 -8.09 -36.33 -22.75
CA LEU A 238 -7.46 -36.53 -21.44
C LEU A 238 -8.34 -36.10 -20.26
N SER A 239 -9.30 -36.95 -19.91
CA SER A 239 -9.57 -37.26 -18.51
C SER A 239 -10.40 -38.54 -18.42
N GLU A 240 -9.74 -39.68 -18.48
CA GLU A 240 -10.23 -40.88 -17.80
C GLU A 240 -9.03 -41.52 -17.12
N LEU A 241 -8.90 -41.27 -15.82
CA LEU A 241 -8.21 -42.14 -14.85
C LEU A 241 -8.36 -41.53 -13.45
N VAL A 242 -9.43 -41.92 -12.76
CA VAL A 242 -9.47 -41.95 -11.30
C VAL A 242 -9.98 -43.34 -10.89
N VAL A 243 -9.02 -44.13 -10.40
CA VAL A 243 -9.10 -45.04 -9.25
C VAL A 243 -10.07 -46.23 -9.31
N GLU A 244 -9.50 -47.45 -9.36
CA GLU A 244 -9.84 -48.48 -8.37
C GLU A 244 -8.69 -49.49 -8.20
N SER A 245 -8.22 -49.61 -6.96
CA SER A 245 -7.19 -50.56 -6.50
C SER A 245 -7.79 -51.37 -5.34
N SER A 246 -7.99 -52.67 -5.53
CA SER A 246 -8.03 -53.69 -4.47
C SER A 246 -7.78 -55.06 -5.11
N GLU A 247 -6.57 -55.62 -4.97
CA GLU A 247 -6.21 -56.67 -4.00
C GLU A 247 -6.51 -58.11 -4.46
N GLY A 248 -5.49 -58.97 -4.39
CA GLY A 248 -5.64 -60.42 -4.48
C GLY A 248 -4.37 -61.18 -4.91
N GLU A 249 -3.38 -61.30 -4.00
CA GLU A 249 -2.41 -62.42 -3.96
C GLU A 249 -3.16 -63.78 -3.87
N PRO A 250 -2.52 -64.95 -4.11
CA PRO A 250 -1.09 -65.29 -3.98
C PRO A 250 -0.41 -65.87 -5.24
#